data_AF-A0A9D8SDI8-F1
#
_entry.id   AF-A0A9D8SDI8-F1
#
_cell.length_a   1.000
_cell.length_b   1.000
_cell.length_c   1.000
_cell.angle_alpha   90.00
_cell.angle_beta   90.00
_cell.angle_gamma   90.00
#
_symmetry.space_group_name_H-M   'P 1'
#
loop_
_entity.id
_entity.type
_entity.pdbx_description
1 polymer ?
#
loop_
_entity_poly.entity_id
_entity_poly.type
_entity_poly.pdbx_seq_one_letter_code
_entity_poly.pdbx_strand_id
1 'polypeptide(L)'
;MFYLYLLLTLALLVAATFIAPLRHKVWVAFTAVTVAAVAVAIPSIGVLAGAGEIELIQSIDSPLGVGSLSIDALSAMFLLIIGLAGMATILYSRGYLAHYLTKKSSAHISLHYTALALLVLSMMLVVMADGSFLFLFAWELMTIASFLLIL
;
A
#
# COMPACT_ATOMS: atom_id res chain seq x y z
N MET A 1 -0.74 7.31 18.39
CA MET A 1 -0.26 8.24 17.34
C MET A 1 -0.09 7.58 15.98
N PHE A 2 0.35 6.32 15.91
CA PHE A 2 0.50 5.58 14.63
C PHE A 2 -0.74 5.62 13.73
N TYR A 3 -1.94 5.26 14.24
CA TYR A 3 -3.17 5.27 13.44
C TYR A 3 -3.51 6.65 12.84
N LEU A 4 -3.18 7.75 13.55
CA LEU A 4 -3.36 9.10 13.02
C LEU A 4 -2.42 9.35 11.84
N TYR A 5 -1.14 9.01 11.96
CA TYR A 5 -0.19 9.13 10.83
C TYR A 5 -0.61 8.24 9.66
N LEU A 6 -1.06 7.02 9.92
CA LEU A 6 -1.58 6.13 8.89
C LEU A 6 -2.76 6.79 8.16
N LEU A 7 -3.79 7.23 8.89
CA LEU A 7 -4.95 7.90 8.29
C LEU A 7 -4.56 9.17 7.52
N LEU A 8 -3.63 9.97 8.03
CA LEU A 8 -3.12 11.15 7.33
C LEU A 8 -2.39 10.77 6.04
N THR A 9 -1.54 9.74 6.05
CA THR A 9 -0.86 9.27 4.83
C THR A 9 -1.85 8.75 3.79
N LEU A 10 -2.88 8.00 4.20
CA LEU A 10 -3.94 7.53 3.31
C LEU A 10 -4.75 8.71 2.74
N ALA A 11 -5.12 9.68 3.58
CA ALA A 11 -5.84 10.88 3.14
C ALA A 11 -5.00 11.73 2.18
N LEU A 12 -3.69 11.86 2.42
CA LEU A 12 -2.77 12.57 1.53
C LEU A 12 -2.61 11.84 0.19
N LEU A 13 -2.52 10.52 0.20
CA LEU A 13 -2.48 9.72 -1.04
C LEU A 13 -3.75 9.94 -1.88
N VAL A 14 -4.92 9.87 -1.24
CA VAL A 14 -6.21 10.13 -1.89
C VAL A 14 -6.26 11.57 -2.43
N ALA A 15 -5.88 12.57 -1.62
CA ALA A 15 -5.89 13.95 -2.06
C ALA A 15 -4.92 14.18 -3.23
N ALA A 16 -3.71 13.63 -3.16
CA ALA A 16 -2.69 13.76 -4.19
C ALA A 16 -3.14 13.17 -5.53
N THR A 17 -3.78 12.00 -5.55
CA THR A 17 -4.29 11.39 -6.79
C THR A 17 -5.49 12.15 -7.37
N PHE A 18 -6.35 12.74 -6.52
CA PHE A 18 -7.51 13.52 -6.97
C PHE A 18 -7.14 14.91 -7.48
N ILE A 19 -6.13 15.55 -6.90
CA ILE A 19 -5.63 16.87 -7.34
C ILE A 19 -4.72 16.74 -8.56
N ALA A 20 -3.98 15.63 -8.69
CA ALA A 20 -3.03 15.45 -9.78
C ALA A 20 -3.71 15.51 -11.16
N PRO A 21 -3.07 16.16 -12.15
CA PRO A 21 -3.54 16.13 -13.54
C PRO A 21 -3.66 14.69 -14.04
N LEU A 22 -4.61 14.42 -14.95
CA LEU A 22 -4.94 13.08 -15.42
C LEU A 22 -3.72 12.22 -15.83
N ARG A 23 -2.76 12.84 -16.52
CA ARG A 23 -1.51 12.20 -16.97
C ARG A 23 -0.52 11.85 -15.85
N HIS A 24 -0.65 12.46 -14.67
CA HIS A 24 0.25 12.29 -13.53
C HIS A 24 -0.29 11.35 -12.44
N LYS A 25 -1.56 10.95 -12.50
CA LYS A 25 -2.17 10.08 -11.47
C LYS A 25 -1.45 8.74 -11.31
N VAL A 26 -1.03 8.15 -12.44
CA VAL A 26 -0.16 6.96 -12.46
C VAL A 26 1.10 7.20 -11.63
N TRP A 27 1.76 8.34 -11.84
CA TRP A 27 3.04 8.64 -11.21
C TRP A 27 2.87 8.91 -9.71
N VAL A 28 1.75 9.47 -9.28
CA VAL A 28 1.43 9.60 -7.84
C VAL A 28 1.29 8.22 -7.20
N ALA A 29 0.50 7.31 -7.81
CA ALA A 29 0.35 5.95 -7.30
C ALA A 29 1.68 5.17 -7.34
N PHE A 30 2.42 5.28 -8.44
CA PHE A 30 3.70 4.59 -8.64
C PHE A 30 4.76 5.05 -7.63
N THR A 31 4.88 6.36 -7.41
CA THR A 31 5.84 6.90 -6.44
C THR A 31 5.49 6.47 -5.01
N ALA A 32 4.21 6.52 -4.62
CA ALA A 32 3.78 6.05 -3.30
C ALA A 32 4.12 4.57 -3.06
N VAL A 33 3.78 3.70 -4.02
CA VAL A 33 4.09 2.26 -3.92
C VAL A 33 5.58 1.98 -3.97
N THR A 34 6.34 2.69 -4.82
CA THR A 34 7.80 2.51 -4.93
C THR A 34 8.49 2.93 -3.64
N VAL A 35 8.10 4.06 -3.04
CA VAL A 35 8.66 4.52 -1.76
C VAL A 35 8.40 3.49 -0.67
N ALA A 36 7.17 2.97 -0.57
CA ALA A 36 6.85 1.92 0.40
C ALA A 36 7.63 0.62 0.14
N ALA A 37 7.67 0.15 -1.11
CA ALA A 37 8.39 -1.06 -1.50
C ALA A 37 9.89 -0.96 -1.20
N VAL A 38 10.52 0.17 -1.52
CA VAL A 38 11.95 0.39 -1.23
C VAL A 38 12.20 0.47 0.28
N ALA A 39 11.31 1.13 1.04
CA ALA A 39 11.44 1.24 2.49
C ALA A 39 11.44 -0.12 3.18
N VAL A 40 10.63 -1.08 2.70
CA VAL A 40 10.56 -2.44 3.28
C VAL A 40 11.53 -3.42 2.64
N ALA A 41 12.08 -3.14 1.45
CA ALA A 41 12.98 -4.06 0.75
C ALA A 41 14.29 -4.30 1.50
N ILE A 42 14.91 -3.25 2.05
CA ILE A 42 16.17 -3.36 2.80
C ILE A 42 16.00 -4.27 4.03
N PRO A 43 15.07 -4.00 4.96
CA PRO A 43 14.88 -4.89 6.10
C PRO A 43 14.47 -6.30 5.65
N SER A 44 13.62 -6.45 4.63
CA SER A 44 13.23 -7.76 4.10
C SER A 44 14.42 -8.59 3.59
N ILE A 45 15.32 -7.98 2.82
CA ILE A 45 16.55 -8.63 2.37
C ILE A 45 17.44 -9.00 3.56
N GLY A 46 17.54 -8.13 4.57
CA GLY A 46 18.26 -8.41 5.81
C GLY A 46 17.72 -9.64 6.53
N VAL A 47 16.40 -9.74 6.73
CA VAL A 47 15.74 -10.88 7.36
C VAL A 47 16.02 -12.18 6.58
N LEU A 48 15.87 -12.15 5.26
CA LEU A 48 16.15 -13.31 4.39
C LEU A 48 17.64 -13.69 4.37
N ALA A 49 18.54 -12.74 4.64
CA ALA A 49 19.98 -12.98 4.78
C ALA A 49 20.38 -13.48 6.18
N GLY A 50 19.42 -13.66 7.10
CA GLY A 50 19.66 -14.20 8.44
C GLY A 50 19.79 -13.17 9.56
N ALA A 51 19.36 -11.92 9.36
CA ALA A 51 19.37 -10.88 10.41
C ALA A 51 18.38 -11.14 11.56
N GLY A 52 17.56 -12.21 11.47
CA GLY A 52 16.46 -12.48 12.39
C GLY A 52 15.23 -11.61 12.09
N GLU A 53 14.18 -11.77 12.88
CA GLU A 53 12.98 -10.95 12.80
C GLU A 53 13.28 -9.49 13.14
N ILE A 54 12.71 -8.55 12.38
CA ILE A 54 12.89 -7.11 12.58
C ILE A 54 11.56 -6.48 12.99
N GLU A 55 11.51 -5.91 14.20
CA GLU A 55 10.39 -5.06 14.62
C GLU A 55 10.56 -3.64 14.04
N LEU A 56 9.65 -3.23 13.15
CA LEU A 56 9.59 -1.88 12.61
C LEU A 56 8.96 -0.90 13.60
N ILE A 57 7.91 -1.35 14.32
CA ILE A 57 7.21 -0.55 15.32
C ILE A 57 6.89 -1.46 16.51
N GLN A 58 7.52 -1.20 17.64
CA GLN A 58 7.47 -2.08 18.81
C GLN A 58 6.14 -2.02 19.58
N SER A 59 5.52 -0.85 19.66
CA SER A 59 4.25 -0.69 20.37
C SER A 59 3.36 0.37 19.75
N ILE A 60 2.20 -0.09 19.30
CA ILE A 60 1.09 0.73 18.83
C ILE A 60 0.02 0.67 19.91
N ASP A 61 0.13 1.57 20.88
CA ASP A 61 -0.89 1.72 21.92
C ASP A 61 -2.11 2.43 21.35
N SER A 62 -3.26 1.76 21.50
CA SER A 62 -4.56 2.27 21.09
C SER A 62 -5.65 1.76 22.03
N PRO A 63 -6.74 2.52 22.23
CA PRO A 63 -7.93 2.02 22.91
C PRO A 63 -8.50 0.72 22.30
N LEU A 64 -8.13 0.41 21.06
CA LEU A 64 -8.58 -0.74 20.28
C LEU A 64 -7.67 -1.96 20.41
N GLY A 65 -6.58 -1.87 21.18
CA GLY A 65 -5.62 -2.94 21.41
C GLY A 65 -4.17 -2.49 21.21
N VAL A 66 -3.24 -3.36 21.63
CA VAL A 66 -1.81 -3.23 21.37
C VAL A 66 -1.49 -3.97 20.07
N GLY A 67 -0.67 -3.36 19.21
CA GLY A 67 -0.12 -4.02 18.04
C GLY A 67 1.31 -3.59 17.78
N SER A 68 1.98 -4.30 16.88
CA SER A 68 3.30 -3.98 16.38
C SER A 68 3.33 -4.18 14.86
N LEU A 69 4.37 -3.65 14.25
CA LEU A 69 4.76 -4.02 12.89
C LEU A 69 6.08 -4.75 12.95
N SER A 70 6.13 -5.96 12.41
CA SER A 70 7.32 -6.78 12.30
C SER A 70 7.56 -7.24 10.86
N ILE A 71 8.77 -7.71 10.59
CA ILE A 71 9.14 -8.43 9.39
C ILE A 71 9.82 -9.72 9.84
N ASP A 72 9.11 -10.83 9.72
CA ASP A 72 9.69 -12.17 9.80
C ASP A 72 10.12 -12.67 8.40
N ALA A 73 10.65 -13.90 8.33
CA ALA A 73 11.13 -14.46 7.05
C ALA A 73 10.00 -14.66 6.01
N LEU A 74 8.78 -14.96 6.46
CA LEU A 74 7.63 -15.14 5.59
C LEU A 74 7.14 -13.79 5.06
N SER A 75 6.98 -12.82 5.95
CA SER A 75 6.62 -11.44 5.62
C SER A 75 7.64 -10.82 4.67
N ALA A 76 8.94 -11.01 4.91
CA ALA A 76 10.00 -10.52 4.05
C ALA A 76 9.87 -11.03 2.60
N MET A 77 9.61 -12.32 2.42
CA MET A 77 9.38 -12.90 1.10
C MET A 77 8.15 -12.27 0.41
N PHE A 78 7.03 -12.14 1.13
CA PHE A 78 5.82 -11.54 0.58
C PHE A 78 5.97 -10.06 0.26
N LEU A 79 6.67 -9.27 1.09
CA LEU A 79 6.90 -7.85 0.88
C LEU A 79 7.65 -7.58 -0.43
N LEU A 80 8.68 -8.39 -0.73
CA LEU A 80 9.42 -8.28 -1.99
C LEU A 80 8.54 -8.63 -3.21
N ILE A 81 7.73 -9.69 -3.11
CA ILE A 81 6.82 -10.10 -4.17
C ILE A 81 5.73 -9.04 -4.39
N ILE A 82 5.08 -8.57 -3.33
CA ILE A 82 4.02 -7.56 -3.37
C ILE A 82 4.56 -6.24 -3.92
N GLY A 83 5.74 -5.81 -3.46
CA GLY A 83 6.39 -4.60 -3.95
C GLY A 83 6.70 -4.66 -5.44
N LEU A 84 7.33 -5.74 -5.90
CA LEU A 84 7.67 -5.91 -7.31
C LEU A 84 6.41 -6.01 -8.19
N ALA A 85 5.46 -6.86 -7.80
CA ALA A 85 4.21 -7.05 -8.53
C ALA A 85 3.36 -5.76 -8.55
N GLY A 86 3.29 -5.03 -7.43
CA GLY A 86 2.57 -3.77 -7.32
C GLY A 86 3.15 -2.68 -8.22
N MET A 87 4.48 -2.50 -8.21
CA MET A 87 5.16 -1.57 -9.12
C MET A 87 4.92 -1.93 -10.59
N ALA A 88 5.06 -3.20 -10.95
CA ALA A 88 4.82 -3.67 -12.31
C ALA A 88 3.36 -3.45 -12.74
N THR A 89 2.40 -3.71 -11.85
CA THR A 89 0.97 -3.55 -12.12
C THR A 89 0.60 -2.09 -12.36
N ILE A 90 1.14 -1.16 -11.57
CA ILE A 90 0.88 0.29 -11.76
C ILE A 90 1.51 0.80 -13.06
N LEU A 91 2.72 0.34 -13.42
CA LEU A 91 3.34 0.71 -14.69
C LEU A 91 2.54 0.16 -15.88
N TYR A 92 2.10 -1.09 -15.79
CA TYR A 92 1.26 -1.71 -16.82
C TYR A 92 -0.09 -1.00 -16.98
N SER A 93 -0.71 -0.60 -15.87
CA SER A 93 -2.03 0.06 -15.90
C SER A 93 -2.00 1.40 -16.63
N ARG A 94 -0.85 2.09 -16.72
CA ARG A 94 -0.70 3.29 -17.57
C ARG A 94 -1.02 3.00 -19.03
N GLY A 95 -0.48 1.91 -19.58
CA GLY A 95 -0.71 1.50 -20.96
C GLY A 95 -2.14 1.01 -21.16
N TYR A 96 -2.63 0.21 -20.20
CA TYR A 96 -3.99 -0.32 -20.22
C TYR A 96 -5.07 0.77 -20.19
N LEU A 97 -4.92 1.78 -19.32
CA LEU A 97 -5.89 2.86 -19.16
C LEU A 97 -5.78 3.96 -20.22
N ALA A 98 -4.72 3.99 -21.04
CA ALA A 98 -4.50 5.04 -22.03
C ALA A 98 -5.71 5.25 -22.96
N HIS A 99 -6.35 4.16 -23.40
CA HIS A 99 -7.53 4.19 -24.26
C HIS A 99 -8.83 4.63 -23.55
N TYR A 100 -8.83 4.66 -22.21
CA TYR A 100 -9.97 5.03 -21.38
C TYR A 100 -9.91 6.47 -20.87
N LEU A 101 -8.75 7.14 -20.98
CA LEU A 101 -8.57 8.53 -20.52
C LEU A 101 -9.53 9.53 -21.20
N THR A 102 -9.96 9.23 -22.44
CA THR A 102 -10.93 10.06 -23.18
C THR A 102 -12.38 9.66 -22.95
N LYS A 103 -12.63 8.46 -22.37
CA LYS A 103 -13.96 7.86 -22.22
C LYS A 103 -14.50 7.93 -20.79
N LYS A 104 -13.60 8.02 -19.80
CA LYS A 104 -13.94 8.00 -18.37
C LYS A 104 -13.66 9.35 -17.74
N SER A 105 -14.45 9.72 -16.74
CA SER A 105 -14.22 10.97 -16.02
C SER A 105 -12.92 10.91 -15.21
N SER A 106 -12.33 12.08 -14.96
CA SER A 106 -11.14 12.22 -14.13
C SER A 106 -11.29 11.52 -12.77
N ALA A 107 -12.47 11.63 -12.14
CA ALA A 107 -12.75 11.01 -10.85
C ALA A 107 -12.67 9.47 -10.88
N HIS A 108 -13.17 8.82 -11.93
CA HIS A 108 -13.06 7.36 -12.08
C HIS A 108 -11.60 6.91 -12.19
N ILE A 109 -10.79 7.66 -12.95
CA ILE A 109 -9.36 7.36 -13.09
C ILE A 109 -8.63 7.60 -11.76
N SER A 110 -9.00 8.63 -10.99
CA SER A 110 -8.46 8.84 -9.64
C SER A 110 -8.81 7.68 -8.72
N LEU A 111 -10.07 7.24 -8.71
CA LEU A 111 -10.54 6.16 -7.86
C LEU A 111 -9.80 4.85 -8.18
N HIS A 112 -9.59 4.55 -9.47
CA HIS A 112 -8.79 3.39 -9.87
C HIS A 112 -7.34 3.45 -9.35
N TYR A 113 -6.62 4.55 -9.57
CA TYR A 113 -5.21 4.65 -9.12
C TYR A 113 -5.07 4.71 -7.60
N THR A 114 -6.01 5.36 -6.90
CA THR A 114 -6.08 5.35 -5.44
C THR A 114 -6.32 3.93 -4.94
N ALA A 115 -7.34 3.25 -5.46
CA ALA A 115 -7.67 1.89 -5.02
C ALA A 115 -6.53 0.91 -5.34
N LEU A 116 -5.85 1.06 -6.48
CA LEU A 116 -4.71 0.23 -6.85
C LEU A 116 -3.52 0.43 -5.89
N ALA A 117 -3.19 1.68 -5.55
CA ALA A 117 -2.14 1.97 -4.58
C ALA A 117 -2.52 1.49 -3.17
N LEU A 118 -3.77 1.74 -2.74
CA LEU A 118 -4.28 1.27 -1.45
C LEU A 118 -4.27 -0.26 -1.35
N LEU A 119 -4.59 -0.98 -2.43
CA LEU A 119 -4.54 -2.43 -2.45
C LEU A 119 -3.11 -2.92 -2.16
N VAL A 120 -2.11 -2.39 -2.87
CA VAL A 120 -0.71 -2.80 -2.67
C VAL A 120 -0.22 -2.44 -1.26
N LEU A 121 -0.48 -1.22 -0.80
CA LEU A 121 -0.03 -0.77 0.52
C LEU A 121 -0.72 -1.50 1.67
N SER A 122 -2.01 -1.80 1.54
CA SER A 122 -2.75 -2.59 2.54
C SER A 122 -2.28 -4.04 2.57
N MET A 123 -1.99 -4.67 1.43
CA MET A 123 -1.39 -6.00 1.40
C MET A 123 -0.03 -6.05 2.10
N MET A 124 0.81 -5.03 1.92
CA MET A 124 2.07 -4.91 2.68
C MET A 124 1.81 -4.76 4.18
N LEU A 125 0.82 -3.95 4.57
CA LEU A 125 0.46 -3.76 5.98
C LEU A 125 -0.08 -5.05 6.62
N VAL A 126 -0.89 -5.83 5.88
CA VAL A 126 -1.43 -7.12 6.33
C VAL A 126 -0.31 -8.09 6.71
N VAL A 127 0.73 -8.21 5.89
CA VAL A 127 1.82 -9.16 6.16
C VAL A 127 2.78 -8.70 7.26
N MET A 128 2.81 -7.40 7.59
CA MET A 128 3.65 -6.88 8.67
C MET A 128 2.93 -6.79 10.03
N ALA A 129 1.61 -6.99 10.07
CA ALA A 129 0.81 -6.72 11.26
C ALA A 129 0.81 -7.89 12.25
N ASP A 130 1.31 -7.65 13.48
CA ASP A 130 1.30 -8.68 14.54
C ASP A 130 0.05 -8.61 15.45
N GLY A 131 -0.67 -7.49 15.43
CA GLY A 131 -1.84 -7.27 16.27
C GLY A 131 -3.17 -7.51 15.54
N SER A 132 -4.11 -8.21 16.17
CA SER A 132 -5.41 -8.56 15.57
C SER A 132 -6.18 -7.36 15.01
N PHE A 133 -6.17 -6.22 15.71
CA PHE A 133 -6.87 -5.02 15.24
C PHE A 133 -6.19 -4.40 14.01
N LEU A 134 -4.85 -4.25 14.02
CA LEU A 134 -4.11 -3.68 12.89
C LEU A 134 -4.23 -4.59 11.65
N PHE A 135 -4.17 -5.89 11.86
CA PHE A 135 -4.39 -6.90 10.83
C PHE A 135 -5.81 -6.79 10.23
N LEU A 136 -6.85 -6.76 11.05
CA LEU A 136 -8.24 -6.60 10.57
C LEU A 136 -8.44 -5.26 9.86
N PHE A 137 -7.87 -4.18 10.38
CA PHE A 137 -7.94 -2.86 9.73
C PHE A 137 -7.27 -2.89 8.35
N ALA A 138 -6.07 -3.45 8.25
CA ALA A 138 -5.35 -3.60 6.99
C ALA A 138 -6.09 -4.50 6.00
N TRP A 139 -6.68 -5.59 6.50
CA TRP A 139 -7.52 -6.50 5.72
C TRP A 139 -8.74 -5.76 5.16
N GLU A 140 -9.51 -5.05 5.99
CA GLU A 140 -10.69 -4.31 5.53
C GLU A 140 -10.32 -3.21 4.52
N LEU A 141 -9.18 -2.56 4.70
CA LEU A 141 -8.68 -1.61 3.71
C LEU A 141 -8.38 -2.30 2.36
N MET A 142 -7.81 -3.50 2.39
CA MET A 142 -7.52 -4.32 1.21
C MET A 142 -8.81 -4.78 0.51
N THR A 143 -9.84 -5.23 1.24
CA THR A 143 -11.11 -5.66 0.67
C THR A 143 -11.88 -4.50 0.05
N ILE A 144 -11.92 -3.34 0.72
CA ILE A 144 -12.53 -2.11 0.18
C ILE A 144 -11.79 -1.67 -1.09
N ALA A 145 -10.45 -1.65 -1.08
CA ALA A 145 -9.66 -1.30 -2.25
C ALA A 145 -9.91 -2.24 -3.43
N SER A 146 -9.98 -3.56 -3.18
CA SER A 146 -10.31 -4.56 -4.19
C SER A 146 -11.72 -4.36 -4.76
N PHE A 147 -12.71 -4.12 -3.90
CA PHE A 147 -14.09 -3.82 -4.31
C PHE A 147 -14.16 -2.59 -5.23
N LEU A 148 -13.47 -1.51 -4.87
CA LEU A 148 -13.40 -0.28 -5.67
C LEU A 148 -12.74 -0.48 -7.05
N LEU A 149 -11.84 -1.46 -7.19
CA LEU A 149 -11.22 -1.77 -8.48
C LEU A 149 -12.13 -2.57 -9.42
N ILE A 150 -13.13 -3.26 -8.87
CA ILE A 150 -14.11 -4.05 -9.64
C ILE A 150 -15.24 -3.15 -10.18
N LEU A 151 -15.58 -2.06 -9.48
CA LEU A 151 -16.65 -1.11 -9.81
C LEU A 151 -16.31 -0.17 -10.98
#